data_AF-A0A7S4QC74-F1
#
_entry.id   AF-A0A7S4QC74-F1
#
_cell.length_a   1.000
_cell.length_b   1.000
_cell.length_c   1.000
_cell.angle_alpha   90.00
_cell.angle_beta   90.00
_cell.angle_gamma   90.00
#
_symmetry.space_group_name_H-M   'P 1'
#
loop_
_entity.id
_entity.type
_entity.pdbx_description
1 polymer ?
#
loop_
_entity_poly.entity_id
_entity_poly.type
_entity_poly.pdbx_seq_one_letter_code
_entity_poly.pdbx_strand_id
1 'polypeptide(L)'
;PIVSPPSTTTTTASKPPNQKKVSIKTRIGIDQHESLPFLLNYISNLHTNSNVTRFFIHARKVYTSGLNPAQNRFVPPLNYTRVYELCNTFPQCNFWLNGGIWDLKHARDIAFGDGVKFDCDGVGYIQDNNDPIKEKE
;
A
#
# COMPACT_ATOMS: atom_id res chain seq x y z
N PRO A 1 19.82 -35.43 47.88
CA PRO A 1 18.76 -35.30 46.84
C PRO A 1 18.81 -33.91 46.20
N ILE A 2 19.35 -33.82 44.99
CA ILE A 2 19.45 -32.58 44.22
C ILE A 2 18.12 -32.40 43.50
N VAL A 3 17.37 -31.35 43.85
CA VAL A 3 16.09 -31.03 43.19
C VAL A 3 16.40 -30.13 41.99
N SER A 4 16.14 -30.63 40.78
CA SER A 4 16.27 -29.86 39.54
C SER A 4 15.20 -28.75 39.47
N PRO A 5 15.51 -27.56 38.93
CA PRO A 5 14.52 -26.50 38.77
C PRO A 5 13.52 -26.82 37.65
N PRO A 6 12.28 -26.28 37.72
CA PRO A 6 11.26 -26.53 36.71
C PRO A 6 11.63 -25.84 35.40
N SER A 7 11.51 -26.57 34.30
CA SER A 7 11.72 -26.05 32.95
C SER A 7 10.59 -25.10 32.56
N THR A 8 10.89 -23.81 32.39
CA THR A 8 9.93 -22.83 31.88
C THR A 8 9.63 -23.16 30.41
N THR A 9 8.48 -23.78 30.16
CA THR A 9 8.00 -23.96 28.79
C THR A 9 7.42 -22.63 28.32
N THR A 10 8.17 -21.90 27.49
CA THR A 10 7.64 -20.76 26.75
C THR A 10 6.65 -21.29 25.72
N THR A 11 5.38 -21.39 26.10
CA THR A 11 4.29 -21.64 25.16
C THR A 11 4.20 -20.44 24.23
N THR A 12 4.80 -20.54 23.05
CA THR A 12 4.48 -19.67 21.94
C THR A 12 2.99 -19.85 21.67
N ALA A 13 2.20 -18.82 21.99
CA ALA A 13 0.76 -18.84 21.73
C ALA A 13 0.57 -19.00 20.22
N SER A 14 0.23 -20.22 19.81
CA SER A 14 -0.09 -20.53 18.43
C SER A 14 -1.28 -19.66 18.01
N LYS A 15 -1.11 -18.95 16.89
CA LYS A 15 -2.13 -18.07 16.32
C LYS A 15 -3.43 -18.87 16.16
N PRO A 16 -4.58 -18.39 16.67
CA PRO A 16 -5.81 -19.16 16.67
C PRO A 16 -6.19 -19.55 15.23
N PRO A 17 -6.57 -20.81 14.99
CA PRO A 17 -6.76 -21.37 13.67
C PRO A 17 -8.12 -20.94 13.09
N ASN A 18 -8.27 -19.64 12.78
CA ASN A 18 -9.28 -19.09 11.87
C ASN A 18 -9.27 -17.55 11.76
N GLN A 19 -8.15 -16.88 12.06
CA GLN A 19 -8.09 -15.43 11.92
C GLN A 19 -8.12 -15.02 10.43
N LYS A 20 -9.30 -14.63 9.95
CA LYS A 20 -9.48 -14.10 8.59
C LYS A 20 -8.59 -12.88 8.40
N LYS A 21 -7.83 -12.86 7.31
CA LYS A 21 -7.00 -11.71 6.96
C LYS A 21 -7.93 -10.53 6.60
N VAL A 22 -7.83 -9.42 7.34
CA VAL A 22 -8.58 -8.19 7.07
C VAL A 22 -7.79 -7.29 6.12
N SER A 23 -8.48 -6.49 5.31
CA SER A 23 -7.89 -5.46 4.46
C SER A 23 -8.70 -4.17 4.56
N ILE A 24 -8.05 -3.04 4.33
CA ILE A 24 -8.69 -1.72 4.39
C ILE A 24 -8.63 -1.07 3.01
N LYS A 25 -9.74 -0.45 2.57
CA LYS A 25 -9.75 0.45 1.42
C LYS A 25 -10.04 1.86 1.89
N THR A 26 -9.15 2.79 1.59
CA THR A 26 -9.27 4.18 2.05
C THR A 26 -8.80 5.18 0.98
N ARG A 27 -8.88 6.47 1.31
CA ARG A 27 -8.39 7.60 0.51
C ARG A 27 -7.17 8.22 1.17
N ILE A 28 -6.40 8.98 0.40
CA ILE A 28 -5.16 9.64 0.87
C ILE A 28 -5.40 10.85 1.80
N GLY A 29 -6.65 11.26 1.96
CA GLY A 29 -7.02 12.40 2.82
C GLY A 29 -8.52 12.64 2.85
N ILE A 30 -8.93 13.50 3.77
CA ILE A 30 -10.31 13.93 3.98
C ILE A 30 -10.34 15.42 4.28
N ASP A 31 -11.13 16.17 3.51
CA ASP A 31 -11.28 17.63 3.61
C ASP A 31 -9.92 18.36 3.64
N GLN A 32 -9.53 18.90 4.80
CA GLN A 32 -8.26 19.61 5.01
C GLN A 32 -7.14 18.71 5.58
N HIS A 33 -7.47 17.47 5.95
CA HIS A 33 -6.53 16.48 6.44
C HIS A 33 -5.96 15.66 5.27
N GLU A 34 -4.96 16.22 4.60
CA GLU A 34 -4.29 15.58 3.45
C GLU A 34 -2.75 15.63 3.52
N SER A 35 -2.19 15.98 4.67
CA SER A 35 -0.74 16.00 4.86
C SER A 35 -0.17 14.57 4.83
N LEU A 36 1.09 14.41 4.40
CA LEU A 36 1.74 13.10 4.39
C LEU A 36 1.83 12.53 5.83
N PRO A 37 2.25 13.31 6.85
CA PRO A 37 2.27 12.84 8.24
C PRO A 37 0.92 12.33 8.73
N PHE A 38 -0.20 12.96 8.34
CA PHE A 38 -1.54 12.49 8.67
C PHE A 38 -1.79 11.08 8.12
N LEU A 39 -1.51 10.87 6.83
CA LEU A 39 -1.69 9.57 6.17
C LEU A 39 -0.78 8.49 6.77
N LEU A 40 0.51 8.81 7.00
CA LEU A 40 1.45 7.88 7.62
C LEU A 40 1.01 7.46 9.03
N ASN A 41 0.60 8.43 9.86
CA ASN A 41 0.09 8.16 11.20
C ASN A 41 -1.17 7.29 11.16
N TYR A 42 -2.10 7.55 10.24
CA TYR A 42 -3.30 6.75 10.06
C TYR A 42 -2.96 5.27 9.74
N ILE A 43 -2.08 5.03 8.78
CA ILE A 43 -1.66 3.67 8.40
C ILE A 43 -0.89 2.98 9.53
N SER A 44 0.02 3.69 10.20
CA SER A 44 0.77 3.17 11.34
C SER A 44 -0.15 2.72 12.48
N ASN A 45 -1.18 3.50 12.80
CA ASN A 45 -2.15 3.15 13.83
C ASN A 45 -2.96 1.90 13.47
N LEU A 46 -3.40 1.76 12.21
CA LEU A 46 -4.12 0.56 11.77
C LEU A 46 -3.24 -0.69 11.77
N HIS A 47 -1.98 -0.54 11.39
CA HIS A 47 -1.02 -1.64 11.41
C HIS A 47 -0.71 -2.07 12.85
N THR A 48 -0.32 -1.13 13.71
CA THR A 48 0.12 -1.41 15.09
C THR A 48 -1.01 -1.95 15.95
N ASN A 49 -2.20 -1.36 15.87
CA ASN A 49 -3.31 -1.71 16.78
C ASN A 49 -4.19 -2.85 16.25
N SER A 50 -4.13 -3.17 14.95
CA SER A 50 -5.06 -4.14 14.34
C SER A 50 -4.39 -5.15 13.41
N ASN A 51 -3.05 -5.11 13.30
CA ASN A 51 -2.25 -6.01 12.46
C ASN A 51 -2.74 -6.07 11.01
N VAL A 52 -3.24 -4.95 10.48
CA VAL A 52 -3.61 -4.84 9.08
C VAL A 52 -2.35 -4.62 8.26
N THR A 53 -2.17 -5.44 7.23
CA THR A 53 -1.02 -5.37 6.31
C THR A 53 -1.43 -5.20 4.86
N ARG A 54 -2.73 -5.00 4.59
CA ARG A 54 -3.27 -4.92 3.22
C ARG A 54 -4.16 -3.71 3.05
N PHE A 55 -3.73 -2.80 2.19
CA PHE A 55 -4.35 -1.50 2.01
C PHE A 55 -4.61 -1.21 0.53
N PHE A 56 -5.85 -0.89 0.19
CA PHE A 56 -6.23 -0.37 -1.12
C PHE A 56 -6.36 1.14 -1.01
N ILE A 57 -5.44 1.89 -1.63
CA ILE A 57 -5.38 3.34 -1.46
C ILE A 57 -5.92 4.00 -2.72
N HIS A 58 -7.08 4.63 -2.60
CA HIS A 58 -7.57 5.53 -3.63
C HIS A 58 -6.77 6.84 -3.56
N ALA A 59 -6.02 7.15 -4.61
CA ALA A 59 -5.08 8.27 -4.67
C ALA A 59 -5.75 9.65 -4.83
N ARG A 60 -6.98 9.82 -4.35
CA ARG A 60 -7.67 11.11 -4.25
C ARG A 60 -8.14 11.28 -2.82
N LYS A 61 -8.17 12.51 -2.33
CA LYS A 61 -8.89 12.80 -1.09
C LYS A 61 -10.40 12.75 -1.30
N VAL A 62 -11.16 12.80 -0.21
CA VAL A 62 -12.61 13.01 -0.21
C VAL A 62 -12.94 14.36 0.37
N TYR A 63 -13.88 15.07 -0.25
CA TYR A 63 -14.58 16.18 0.40
C TYR A 63 -15.90 15.66 0.92
N THR A 64 -16.16 15.86 2.22
CA THR A 64 -17.40 15.41 2.88
C THR A 64 -18.57 16.37 2.66
N SER A 65 -18.26 17.60 2.26
CA SER A 65 -19.23 18.63 1.90
C SER A 65 -18.93 19.23 0.54
N GLY A 66 -19.95 19.80 -0.11
CA GLY A 66 -19.82 20.49 -1.40
C GLY A 66 -19.71 19.59 -2.64
N LEU A 67 -19.36 18.31 -2.51
CA LEU A 67 -19.31 17.35 -3.62
C LEU A 67 -20.13 16.09 -3.35
N ASN A 68 -20.81 15.59 -4.37
CA ASN A 68 -21.48 14.30 -4.32
C ASN A 68 -20.49 13.12 -4.51
N PRO A 69 -20.92 11.86 -4.28
CA PRO A 69 -20.05 10.69 -4.40
C PRO A 69 -19.42 10.48 -5.79
N ALA A 70 -20.11 10.86 -6.87
CA ALA A 70 -19.59 10.75 -8.23
C ALA A 70 -18.52 11.82 -8.48
N GLN A 71 -18.81 13.08 -8.16
CA GLN A 71 -17.86 14.20 -8.27
C GLN A 71 -16.58 13.94 -7.48
N ASN A 72 -16.70 13.35 -6.29
CA ASN A 72 -15.57 12.94 -5.45
C ASN A 72 -14.63 11.92 -6.12
N ARG A 73 -15.00 11.29 -7.25
CA ARG A 73 -14.12 10.40 -8.04
C ARG A 73 -13.33 11.15 -9.13
N PHE A 74 -13.75 12.35 -9.51
CA PHE A 74 -13.19 13.07 -10.66
C PHE A 74 -12.64 14.46 -10.33
N VAL A 75 -13.18 15.13 -9.30
CA VAL A 75 -12.82 16.52 -8.96
C VAL A 75 -11.49 16.63 -8.18
N PRO A 76 -11.28 15.96 -7.03
CA PRO A 76 -10.04 16.15 -6.26
C PRO A 76 -8.87 15.50 -7.01
N PRO A 77 -7.73 16.15 -7.27
CA PRO A 77 -6.68 15.61 -8.13
C PRO A 77 -6.12 14.27 -7.62
N LEU A 78 -5.60 13.47 -8.55
CA LEU A 78 -4.85 12.25 -8.21
C LEU A 78 -3.48 12.62 -7.67
N ASN A 79 -3.02 11.86 -6.67
CA ASN A 79 -1.68 11.99 -6.10
C ASN A 79 -1.11 10.60 -5.80
N TYR A 80 -0.49 9.99 -6.81
CA TYR A 80 0.13 8.66 -6.72
C TYR A 80 1.40 8.64 -5.87
N THR A 81 2.14 9.75 -5.83
CA THR A 81 3.34 9.91 -5.00
C THR A 81 3.07 9.55 -3.53
N ARG A 82 1.91 9.93 -2.98
CA ARG A 82 1.54 9.57 -1.60
C ARG A 82 1.41 8.07 -1.36
N VAL A 83 1.03 7.30 -2.37
CA VAL A 83 0.97 5.84 -2.26
C VAL A 83 2.37 5.24 -2.33
N TYR A 84 3.28 5.82 -3.12
CA TYR A 84 4.68 5.41 -3.14
C TYR A 84 5.40 5.71 -1.83
N GLU A 85 5.12 6.85 -1.20
CA GLU A 85 5.62 7.15 0.15
C GLU A 85 5.16 6.09 1.17
N LEU A 86 3.93 5.57 1.04
CA LEU A 86 3.44 4.49 1.89
C LEU A 86 4.22 3.18 1.66
N CYS A 87 4.46 2.80 0.40
CA CYS A 87 5.26 1.63 0.06
C CYS A 87 6.67 1.73 0.65
N ASN A 88 7.30 2.90 0.54
CA ASN A 88 8.65 3.14 1.06
C ASN A 88 8.69 3.13 2.60
N THR A 89 7.67 3.71 3.25
CA THR A 89 7.63 3.84 4.71
C THR A 89 7.24 2.53 5.41
N PHE A 90 6.40 1.70 4.78
CA PHE A 90 5.88 0.47 5.36
C PHE A 90 6.13 -0.74 4.45
N PRO A 91 7.39 -1.18 4.27
CA PRO A 91 7.73 -2.31 3.40
C PRO A 91 7.09 -3.63 3.84
N GLN A 92 6.67 -3.75 5.10
CA GLN A 92 5.94 -4.90 5.62
C GLN A 92 4.44 -4.93 5.23
N CYS A 93 3.94 -3.85 4.63
CA CYS A 93 2.55 -3.69 4.20
C CYS A 93 2.44 -3.76 2.68
N ASN A 94 1.32 -4.29 2.21
CA ASN A 94 0.98 -4.31 0.79
C ASN A 94 0.00 -3.19 0.47
N PHE A 95 0.37 -2.34 -0.49
CA PHE A 95 -0.46 -1.23 -0.97
C PHE A 95 -0.88 -1.46 -2.41
N TRP A 96 -2.19 -1.50 -2.64
CA TRP A 96 -2.78 -1.54 -3.97
C TRP A 96 -3.27 -0.15 -4.35
N LEU A 97 -2.67 0.40 -5.39
CA LEU A 97 -3.03 1.71 -5.92
C LEU A 97 -4.42 1.66 -6.58
N ASN A 98 -5.25 2.66 -6.32
CA ASN A 98 -6.57 2.81 -6.91
C ASN A 98 -6.86 4.26 -7.36
N GLY A 99 -7.65 4.40 -8.42
CA GLY A 99 -8.16 5.68 -8.93
C GLY A 99 -7.42 6.15 -10.18
N GLY A 100 -8.17 6.43 -11.25
CA GLY A 100 -7.63 7.04 -12.48
C GLY A 100 -6.77 6.15 -13.36
N ILE A 101 -6.75 4.82 -13.15
CA ILE A 101 -6.03 3.87 -14.00
C ILE A 101 -7.01 3.34 -15.05
N TRP A 102 -6.69 3.49 -16.33
CA TRP A 102 -7.63 3.27 -17.44
C TRP A 102 -7.32 2.00 -18.22
N ASP A 103 -6.03 1.72 -18.41
CA ASP A 103 -5.53 0.57 -19.16
C ASP A 103 -4.20 0.08 -18.55
N LEU A 104 -3.71 -1.04 -19.08
CA LEU A 104 -2.48 -1.68 -18.61
C LEU A 104 -1.23 -0.85 -18.89
N LYS A 105 -1.21 -0.07 -19.98
CA LYS A 105 -0.08 0.79 -20.30
C LYS A 105 0.01 1.91 -19.28
N HIS A 106 -1.10 2.59 -18.99
CA HIS A 106 -1.17 3.63 -17.97
C HIS A 106 -0.81 3.08 -16.59
N ALA A 107 -1.26 1.87 -16.24
CA ALA A 107 -0.87 1.23 -14.99
C ALA A 107 0.64 1.02 -14.88
N ARG A 108 1.29 0.59 -15.98
CA ARG A 108 2.75 0.42 -16.06
C ARG A 108 3.49 1.74 -15.96
N ASP A 109 3.07 2.76 -16.73
CA ASP A 109 3.66 4.10 -16.72
C ASP A 109 3.60 4.69 -15.29
N ILE A 110 2.47 4.51 -14.60
CA ILE A 110 2.33 4.92 -13.20
C ILE A 110 3.31 4.15 -12.31
N ALA A 111 3.31 2.82 -12.37
CA ALA A 111 4.06 1.97 -11.44
C ALA A 111 5.59 2.05 -11.60
N PHE A 112 6.07 2.24 -12.84
CA PHE A 112 7.49 2.14 -13.17
C PHE A 112 8.09 3.43 -13.74
N GLY A 113 7.25 4.42 -14.10
CA GLY A 113 7.66 5.65 -14.77
C GLY A 113 7.84 5.47 -16.28
N ASP A 114 7.96 6.60 -17.00
CA ASP A 114 8.01 6.65 -18.47
C ASP A 114 9.30 6.05 -19.08
N GLY A 115 10.35 5.88 -18.25
CA GLY A 115 11.65 5.34 -18.64
C GLY A 115 11.72 3.82 -18.77
N VAL A 116 10.63 3.12 -18.43
CA VAL A 116 10.54 1.66 -18.55
C VAL A 116 9.67 1.28 -19.75
N LYS A 117 10.23 0.52 -20.69
CA LYS A 117 9.50 -0.09 -21.80
C LYS A 117 9.21 -1.54 -21.49
N PHE A 118 8.11 -2.04 -22.03
CA PHE A 118 7.69 -3.43 -21.86
C PHE A 118 7.54 -4.09 -23.23
N ASP A 119 8.04 -5.31 -23.37
CA ASP A 119 7.83 -6.13 -24.58
C ASP A 119 6.45 -6.81 -24.57
N CYS A 120 6.22 -7.70 -25.56
CA CYS A 120 4.98 -8.45 -25.70
C CYS A 120 4.77 -9.52 -24.61
N ASP A 121 5.85 -9.98 -23.97
CA ASP A 121 5.81 -10.94 -22.87
C ASP A 121 5.62 -10.24 -21.52
N GLY A 122 5.71 -8.90 -21.51
CA GLY A 122 5.53 -8.05 -20.33
C GLY A 122 6.82 -7.86 -19.53
N VAL A 123 7.98 -8.15 -20.11
CA VAL A 123 9.30 -7.92 -19.49
C VAL A 123 9.67 -6.44 -19.64
N GLY A 124 10.07 -5.80 -18.53
CA GLY A 124 10.43 -4.38 -18.47
C GLY A 124 11.92 -4.12 -18.70
N TYR A 125 12.25 -3.05 -19.44
CA TYR A 125 13.61 -2.62 -19.78
C TYR A 125 13.78 -1.12 -19.55
N ILE A 126 14.93 -0.69 -19.01
CA ILE A 126 15.26 0.74 -18.83
C ILE A 126 15.92 1.25 -20.11
N GLN A 127 15.46 2.38 -20.61
CA GLN A 127 15.94 2.99 -21.84
C GLN A 127 17.31 3.66 -21.64
N ASP A 128 18.38 2.88 -21.44
CA ASP A 128 19.79 3.32 -21.60
C ASP A 128 20.75 2.17 -21.92
N ASN A 129 20.36 0.92 -21.68
CA ASN A 129 20.95 -0.30 -22.24
C ASN A 129 19.82 -1.33 -22.28
N ASN A 130 19.76 -2.23 -23.26
CA ASN A 130 18.73 -3.29 -23.35
C ASN A 130 18.74 -4.31 -22.18
N ASP A 131 19.14 -3.91 -20.97
CA ASP A 131 19.18 -4.72 -19.78
C ASP A 131 17.78 -4.83 -19.16
N PRO A 132 17.28 -6.06 -18.93
CA PRO A 132 16.01 -6.26 -18.24
C PRO A 132 16.09 -5.76 -16.80
N ILE A 133 15.00 -5.19 -16.31
CA ILE A 133 14.85 -4.84 -14.90
C ILE A 133 14.97 -6.13 -14.09
N LYS A 134 16.08 -6.27 -13.35
CA LYS A 134 16.21 -7.36 -12.38
C LYS A 134 15.22 -7.11 -11.26
N GLU A 135 14.31 -8.06 -11.05
CA GLU A 135 13.53 -8.13 -9.82
C GLU A 135 14.51 -8.10 -8.64
N LYS A 136 14.31 -7.15 -7.71
CA LYS A 136 15.05 -7.18 -6.45
C LYS A 136 14.45 -8.32 -5.62
N GLU A 137 15.26 -9.36 -5.38
CA GLU A 137 14.99 -10.44 -4.40
C GLU A 137 14.81 -9.89 -2.98
#